data_AF-A0A972Q1R3-F1
#
_entry.id   AF-A0A972Q1R3-F1
#
_cell.length_a   1.000
_cell.length_b   1.000
_cell.length_c   1.000
_cell.angle_alpha   90.00
_cell.angle_beta   90.00
_cell.angle_gamma   90.00
#
_symmetry.space_group_name_H-M   'P 1'
#
loop_
_entity.id
_entity.type
_entity.pdbx_description
1 polymer ?
#
loop_
_entity_poly.entity_id
_entity_poly.type
_entity_poly.pdbx_seq_one_letter_code
_entity_poly.pdbx_strand_id
1 'polypeptide(L)'
;MSEQVEDAKNQEEILETPGQESPLTAAQPEEDSSGSQTEPSRPSFLKRGLQFLFNPETRFGRAARSVTRTLALIVSFFALGFLLAYLLLYRPASLSLEDALLKAETLQGQLANAEESLQTTRQDLQQAQERLSIQQSRIQVLSVLDHAQSARLALSARNGSATAQKSITAAIQQLEQVLPNIKAFDPNLASTLKARLDLISAEAARDPKTAVADLNILIEALQLLDQNLSQK
;
A
#
# COMPACT_ATOMS: atom_id res chain seq x y z
N MET A 1 29.49 28.63 -10.09
CA MET A 1 28.53 27.52 -10.32
C MET A 1 27.15 28.11 -10.09
N SER A 2 26.56 28.86 -11.03
CA SER A 2 26.66 28.83 -12.50
C SER A 2 26.03 27.57 -13.11
N GLU A 3 25.19 27.62 -14.16
CA GLU A 3 24.56 28.76 -14.88
C GLU A 3 23.54 28.25 -15.93
N GLN A 4 22.32 28.84 -16.01
CA GLN A 4 21.31 28.69 -17.09
C GLN A 4 20.85 27.22 -17.39
N VAL A 5 19.89 26.87 -18.26
CA VAL A 5 18.72 27.50 -18.96
C VAL A 5 17.54 26.56 -18.62
N GLU A 6 16.29 26.90 -18.30
CA GLU A 6 15.21 27.61 -19.02
C GLU A 6 14.82 27.04 -20.42
N ASP A 7 13.55 27.26 -20.78
CA ASP A 7 12.87 27.04 -22.08
C ASP A 7 12.32 25.66 -22.53
N ALA A 8 11.30 25.73 -23.42
CA ALA A 8 10.50 24.65 -24.05
C ALA A 8 9.77 23.66 -23.11
N LYS A 9 8.43 23.58 -22.99
CA LYS A 9 7.26 24.11 -23.73
C LYS A 9 7.05 23.55 -25.16
N ASN A 10 5.78 23.20 -25.43
CA ASN A 10 5.21 22.64 -26.67
C ASN A 10 5.71 21.24 -27.09
N GLN A 11 4.86 20.23 -26.86
CA GLN A 11 4.26 19.48 -27.97
C GLN A 11 2.94 18.82 -27.52
N GLU A 12 1.83 19.35 -28.02
CA GLU A 12 0.57 18.61 -28.15
C GLU A 12 0.65 17.85 -29.48
N GLU A 13 0.32 16.56 -29.50
CA GLU A 13 -0.17 15.94 -30.74
C GLU A 13 -1.28 14.93 -30.41
N ILE A 14 -2.46 15.23 -30.95
CA ILE A 14 -3.69 14.44 -30.81
C ILE A 14 -3.83 13.62 -32.08
N LEU A 15 -4.08 12.32 -31.97
CA LEU A 15 -4.37 11.48 -33.14
C LEU A 15 -5.71 10.75 -32.97
N GLU A 16 -6.78 11.36 -33.47
CA GLU A 16 -8.14 10.83 -33.43
C GLU A 16 -8.80 10.94 -34.82
N THR A 17 -9.12 9.78 -35.44
CA THR A 17 -10.01 9.65 -36.64
C THR A 17 -9.56 10.40 -37.93
N PRO A 18 -10.36 10.43 -39.04
CA PRO A 18 -11.06 9.33 -39.73
C PRO A 18 -10.76 9.28 -41.26
N GLY A 19 -11.43 8.39 -42.01
CA GLY A 19 -11.55 8.42 -43.49
C GLY A 19 -11.81 7.01 -44.06
N GLN A 20 -12.88 6.65 -44.78
CA GLN A 20 -13.97 7.31 -45.52
C GLN A 20 -13.78 7.49 -47.06
N GLU A 21 -14.22 6.44 -47.78
CA GLU A 21 -15.01 6.44 -49.03
C GLU A 21 -14.62 7.28 -50.29
N SER A 22 -14.23 6.56 -51.36
CA SER A 22 -14.59 6.85 -52.78
C SER A 22 -13.98 8.13 -53.42
N PRO A 23 -14.28 8.55 -54.69
CA PRO A 23 -14.99 7.89 -55.81
C PRO A 23 -14.22 7.96 -57.18
N LEU A 24 -14.94 7.77 -58.31
CA LEU A 24 -14.60 8.04 -59.74
C LEU A 24 -13.72 7.02 -60.52
N THR A 25 -13.72 7.00 -61.87
CA THR A 25 -14.82 6.96 -62.88
C THR A 25 -14.22 6.80 -64.30
N ALA A 26 -14.84 5.94 -65.12
CA ALA A 26 -14.77 5.76 -66.58
C ALA A 26 -13.66 6.43 -67.44
N ALA A 27 -12.92 5.59 -68.20
CA ALA A 27 -12.42 5.91 -69.53
C ALA A 27 -12.37 4.64 -70.44
N GLN A 28 -12.93 4.79 -71.64
CA GLN A 28 -12.86 3.93 -72.84
C GLN A 28 -12.61 4.89 -74.04
N PRO A 29 -12.40 4.46 -75.31
CA PRO A 29 -12.41 3.10 -75.89
C PRO A 29 -10.98 2.50 -76.05
N GLU A 30 -10.45 1.76 -77.05
CA GLU A 30 -10.81 1.39 -78.45
C GLU A 30 -10.32 -0.03 -78.84
N GLU A 31 -10.84 -0.51 -79.97
CA GLU A 31 -10.32 -1.40 -81.05
C GLU A 31 -8.96 -2.15 -80.92
N ASP A 32 -8.74 -3.36 -81.47
CA ASP A 32 -9.61 -4.29 -82.24
C ASP A 32 -9.01 -5.73 -82.26
N SER A 33 -9.75 -6.68 -82.86
CA SER A 33 -9.30 -7.79 -83.72
C SER A 33 -9.44 -9.25 -83.22
N SER A 34 -9.65 -10.12 -84.21
CA SER A 34 -9.46 -11.59 -84.19
C SER A 34 -10.37 -12.45 -83.31
N GLY A 35 -11.44 -12.97 -83.90
CA GLY A 35 -12.31 -13.99 -83.27
C GLY A 35 -11.84 -15.44 -83.45
N SER A 36 -12.15 -16.28 -82.47
CA SER A 36 -12.30 -17.75 -82.60
C SER A 36 -13.29 -18.21 -81.53
N GLN A 37 -14.50 -18.60 -81.91
CA GLN A 37 -14.86 -20.01 -82.13
C GLN A 37 -14.38 -20.95 -81.02
N THR A 38 -15.29 -21.19 -80.06
CA THR A 38 -15.54 -22.49 -79.40
C THR A 38 -14.34 -23.41 -79.09
N GLU A 39 -13.90 -23.43 -77.83
CA GLU A 39 -13.54 -24.69 -77.15
C GLU A 39 -14.45 -24.90 -75.93
N PRO A 40 -15.04 -26.10 -75.74
CA PRO A 40 -15.74 -26.42 -74.50
C PRO A 40 -14.72 -26.64 -73.37
N SER A 41 -14.96 -26.04 -72.20
CA SER A 41 -14.08 -26.16 -71.03
C SER A 41 -13.83 -27.63 -70.69
N ARG A 42 -12.58 -28.08 -70.88
CA ARG A 42 -12.21 -29.50 -70.79
C ARG A 42 -12.47 -30.01 -69.35
N PRO A 43 -13.32 -31.04 -69.15
CA PRO A 43 -13.72 -31.45 -67.81
C PRO A 43 -12.52 -32.02 -67.04
N SER A 44 -12.13 -31.33 -65.97
CA SER A 44 -11.03 -31.73 -65.07
C SER A 44 -11.08 -33.23 -64.75
N PHE A 45 -9.93 -33.91 -64.89
CA PHE A 45 -9.82 -35.35 -64.71
C PHE A 45 -10.31 -35.82 -63.34
N LEU A 46 -10.17 -34.99 -62.29
CA LEU A 46 -10.73 -35.23 -60.96
C LEU A 46 -12.27 -35.27 -60.96
N LYS A 47 -12.93 -34.34 -61.67
CA LYS A 47 -14.40 -34.37 -61.84
C LYS A 47 -14.85 -35.62 -62.62
N ARG A 48 -14.06 -36.06 -63.60
CA ARG A 48 -14.34 -37.27 -64.40
C ARG A 48 -14.22 -38.56 -63.57
N GLY A 49 -13.21 -38.66 -62.71
CA GLY A 49 -13.05 -39.76 -61.75
C GLY A 49 -14.16 -39.79 -60.70
N LEU A 50 -14.52 -38.64 -60.12
CA LEU A 50 -15.65 -38.51 -59.19
C LEU A 50 -16.99 -38.86 -59.86
N GLN A 51 -17.26 -38.39 -61.07
CA GLN A 51 -18.47 -38.77 -61.82
C GLN A 51 -18.51 -40.27 -62.11
N PHE A 52 -17.39 -40.93 -62.41
CA PHE A 52 -17.36 -42.37 -62.62
C PHE A 52 -17.69 -43.16 -61.34
N LEU A 53 -17.14 -42.75 -60.19
CA LEU A 53 -17.39 -43.36 -58.88
C LEU A 53 -18.82 -43.14 -58.35
N PHE A 54 -19.48 -42.04 -58.74
CA PHE A 54 -20.86 -41.70 -58.35
C PHE A 54 -21.92 -41.97 -59.42
N ASN A 55 -21.55 -42.56 -60.58
CA ASN A 55 -22.48 -42.78 -61.69
C ASN A 55 -23.53 -43.87 -61.34
N PRO A 56 -24.85 -43.58 -61.41
CA PRO A 56 -25.88 -44.43 -60.81
C PRO A 56 -26.12 -45.76 -61.53
N GLU A 57 -25.68 -45.91 -62.78
CA GLU A 57 -25.96 -47.09 -63.62
C GLU A 57 -24.95 -48.24 -63.40
N THR A 58 -23.80 -47.98 -62.77
CA THR A 58 -22.86 -49.06 -62.43
C THR A 58 -23.25 -49.73 -61.12
N ARG A 59 -22.98 -51.04 -60.99
CA ARG A 59 -23.27 -51.80 -59.75
C ARG A 59 -22.53 -51.23 -58.53
N PHE A 60 -21.40 -50.56 -58.73
CA PHE A 60 -20.66 -49.84 -57.70
C PHE A 60 -21.38 -48.57 -57.19
N GLY A 61 -22.07 -47.82 -58.06
CA GLY A 61 -22.77 -46.58 -57.67
C GLY A 61 -23.87 -46.80 -56.61
N ARG A 62 -24.52 -47.98 -56.61
CA ARG A 62 -25.45 -48.38 -55.53
C ARG A 62 -24.74 -48.65 -54.20
N ALA A 63 -23.58 -49.32 -54.22
CA ALA A 63 -22.77 -49.56 -53.03
C ALA A 63 -22.21 -48.26 -52.45
N ALA A 64 -21.70 -47.35 -53.31
CA ALA A 64 -21.16 -46.06 -52.91
C ALA A 64 -22.15 -45.23 -52.07
N ARG A 65 -23.46 -45.22 -52.42
CA ARG A 65 -24.50 -44.54 -51.64
C ARG A 65 -24.73 -45.12 -50.23
N SER A 66 -24.48 -46.41 -50.04
CA SER A 66 -24.54 -47.04 -48.72
C SER A 66 -23.30 -46.71 -47.89
N VAL A 67 -22.13 -46.76 -48.52
CA VAL A 67 -20.83 -46.39 -47.91
C VAL A 67 -20.81 -44.92 -47.49
N THR A 68 -21.29 -43.98 -48.33
CA THR A 68 -21.35 -42.57 -47.92
C THR A 68 -22.37 -42.31 -46.82
N ARG A 69 -23.51 -43.01 -46.79
CA ARG A 69 -24.49 -42.88 -45.70
C ARG A 69 -23.96 -43.42 -44.36
N THR A 70 -23.24 -44.54 -44.38
CA THR A 70 -22.59 -45.09 -43.16
C THR A 70 -21.41 -44.23 -42.72
N LEU A 71 -20.59 -43.75 -43.65
CA LEU A 71 -19.50 -42.82 -43.35
C LEU A 71 -20.00 -41.49 -42.76
N ALA A 72 -21.05 -40.90 -43.33
CA ALA A 72 -21.67 -39.67 -42.80
C ALA A 72 -22.23 -39.87 -41.38
N LEU A 73 -22.79 -41.05 -41.09
CA LEU A 73 -23.25 -41.41 -39.74
C LEU A 73 -22.06 -41.53 -38.77
N ILE A 74 -20.97 -42.20 -39.16
CA ILE A 74 -19.74 -42.31 -38.35
C ILE A 74 -19.13 -40.92 -38.08
N VAL A 75 -19.03 -40.07 -39.10
CA VAL A 75 -18.53 -38.69 -38.97
C VAL A 75 -19.43 -37.84 -38.07
N SER A 76 -20.76 -38.02 -38.15
CA SER A 76 -21.71 -37.34 -37.26
C SER A 76 -21.53 -37.75 -35.80
N PHE A 77 -21.38 -39.04 -35.51
CA PHE A 77 -21.08 -39.52 -34.15
C PHE A 77 -19.71 -39.05 -33.65
N PHE A 78 -18.68 -39.01 -34.51
CA PHE A 78 -17.36 -38.51 -34.14
C PHE A 78 -17.38 -37.00 -33.83
N ALA A 79 -18.07 -36.20 -34.67
CA ALA A 79 -18.24 -34.76 -34.44
C ALA A 79 -19.04 -34.48 -33.15
N LEU A 80 -20.07 -35.27 -32.86
CA LEU A 80 -20.86 -35.16 -31.63
C LEU A 80 -20.02 -35.54 -30.40
N GLY A 81 -19.22 -36.60 -30.48
CA GLY A 81 -18.29 -37.01 -29.42
C GLY A 81 -17.19 -35.95 -29.15
N PHE A 82 -16.63 -35.36 -30.20
CA PHE A 82 -15.68 -34.26 -30.10
C PHE A 82 -16.29 -33.01 -29.46
N LEU A 83 -17.50 -32.63 -29.88
CA LEU A 83 -18.25 -31.51 -29.29
C LEU A 83 -18.54 -31.76 -27.80
N LEU A 84 -18.94 -32.99 -27.44
CA LEU A 84 -19.19 -33.37 -26.05
C LEU A 84 -17.91 -33.30 -25.21
N ALA A 85 -16.79 -33.82 -25.71
CA ALA A 85 -15.50 -33.76 -25.03
C ALA A 85 -15.00 -32.32 -24.85
N TYR A 86 -15.16 -31.47 -25.86
CA TYR A 86 -14.84 -30.03 -25.77
C TYR A 86 -15.68 -29.33 -24.70
N LEU A 87 -16.99 -29.56 -24.68
CA LEU A 87 -17.90 -28.96 -23.68
C LEU A 87 -17.64 -29.49 -22.25
N LEU A 88 -17.30 -30.77 -22.10
CA LEU A 88 -17.06 -31.40 -20.79
C LEU A 88 -15.66 -31.12 -20.22
N LEU A 89 -14.66 -30.83 -21.06
CA LEU A 89 -13.27 -30.68 -20.61
C LEU A 89 -12.75 -29.23 -20.74
N TYR A 90 -12.95 -28.57 -21.88
CA TYR A 90 -12.37 -27.24 -22.13
C TYR A 90 -13.12 -26.14 -21.39
N ARG A 91 -14.46 -26.14 -21.45
CA ARG A 91 -15.29 -25.10 -20.81
C ARG A 91 -15.14 -25.03 -19.27
N PRO A 92 -15.15 -26.14 -18.50
CA PRO A 92 -14.90 -26.03 -17.06
C PRO A 92 -13.45 -25.68 -16.73
N ALA A 93 -12.48 -26.04 -17.58
CA ALA A 93 -11.07 -25.66 -17.39
C ALA A 93 -10.84 -24.15 -17.60
N SER A 94 -11.47 -23.54 -18.61
CA SER A 94 -11.36 -22.09 -18.82
C SER A 94 -12.00 -21.30 -17.67
N LEU A 95 -13.19 -21.74 -17.22
CA LEU A 95 -13.87 -21.12 -16.08
C LEU A 95 -13.07 -21.26 -14.79
N SER A 96 -12.44 -22.43 -14.52
CA SER A 96 -11.64 -22.61 -13.30
C SER A 96 -10.34 -21.81 -13.30
N LEU A 97 -9.78 -21.52 -14.48
CA LEU A 97 -8.63 -20.62 -14.65
C LEU A 97 -9.03 -19.17 -14.39
N GLU A 98 -10.14 -18.71 -14.95
CA GLU A 98 -10.69 -17.36 -14.73
C GLU A 98 -11.02 -17.13 -13.25
N ASP A 99 -11.71 -18.09 -12.61
CA ASP A 99 -11.96 -18.14 -11.17
C ASP A 99 -10.67 -18.07 -10.33
N ALA A 100 -9.60 -18.72 -10.78
CA ALA A 100 -8.32 -18.75 -10.08
C ALA A 100 -7.54 -17.43 -10.22
N LEU A 101 -7.58 -16.78 -11.39
CA LEU A 101 -7.00 -15.46 -11.60
C LEU A 101 -7.72 -14.40 -10.76
N LEU A 102 -9.05 -14.37 -10.78
CA LEU A 102 -9.84 -13.43 -9.97
C LEU A 102 -9.60 -13.61 -8.46
N LYS A 103 -9.42 -14.86 -8.00
CA LYS A 103 -9.03 -15.15 -6.61
C LYS A 103 -7.60 -14.70 -6.31
N ALA A 104 -6.65 -14.89 -7.22
CA ALA A 104 -5.28 -14.43 -7.05
C ALA A 104 -5.18 -12.89 -6.97
N GLU A 105 -5.87 -12.18 -7.86
CA GLU A 105 -5.98 -10.72 -7.85
C GLU A 105 -6.65 -10.21 -6.56
N THR A 106 -7.76 -10.83 -6.15
CA THR A 106 -8.45 -10.50 -4.89
C THR A 106 -7.53 -10.71 -3.67
N LEU A 107 -6.79 -11.82 -3.62
CA LEU A 107 -5.84 -12.11 -2.53
C LEU A 107 -4.64 -11.16 -2.55
N GLN A 108 -4.16 -10.75 -3.73
CA GLN A 108 -3.08 -9.77 -3.88
C GLN A 108 -3.52 -8.38 -3.37
N GLY A 109 -4.74 -7.95 -3.70
CA GLY A 109 -5.32 -6.72 -3.16
C GLY A 109 -5.53 -6.79 -1.64
N GLN A 110 -6.02 -7.91 -1.12
CA GLN A 110 -6.14 -8.13 0.33
C GLN A 110 -4.77 -8.11 1.04
N LEU A 111 -3.73 -8.69 0.42
CA LEU A 111 -2.37 -8.67 0.94
C LEU A 111 -1.80 -7.25 0.99
N ALA A 112 -1.92 -6.48 -0.09
CA ALA A 112 -1.46 -5.08 -0.14
C ALA A 112 -2.14 -4.22 0.94
N ASN A 113 -3.48 -4.31 1.05
CA ASN A 113 -4.26 -3.61 2.07
C ASN A 113 -3.86 -4.03 3.51
N ALA A 114 -3.52 -5.31 3.72
CA ALA A 114 -3.05 -5.80 5.01
C ALA A 114 -1.63 -5.30 5.33
N GLU A 115 -0.72 -5.22 4.35
CA GLU A 115 0.63 -4.67 4.53
C GLU A 115 0.59 -3.17 4.85
N GLU A 116 -0.25 -2.39 4.16
CA GLU A 116 -0.49 -0.97 4.48
C GLU A 116 -1.07 -0.81 5.89
N SER A 117 -2.11 -1.57 6.23
CA SER A 117 -2.73 -1.54 7.56
C SER A 117 -1.72 -1.87 8.67
N LEU A 118 -0.82 -2.83 8.41
CA LEU A 118 0.24 -3.25 9.33
C LEU A 118 1.33 -2.17 9.47
N GLN A 119 1.70 -1.49 8.38
CA GLN A 119 2.60 -0.35 8.40
C GLN A 119 2.03 0.81 9.24
N THR A 120 0.78 1.20 9.02
CA THR A 120 0.08 2.23 9.80
C THR A 120 0.02 1.84 11.27
N THR A 121 -0.39 0.60 11.59
CA THR A 121 -0.44 0.08 12.96
C THR A 121 0.94 0.13 13.65
N ARG A 122 2.04 -0.11 12.93
CA ARG A 122 3.41 0.04 13.46
C ARG A 122 3.77 1.49 13.77
N GLN A 123 3.37 2.44 12.92
CA GLN A 123 3.60 3.88 13.14
C GLN A 123 2.78 4.40 14.33
N ASP A 124 1.50 4.02 14.43
CA ASP A 124 0.63 4.36 15.56
C ASP A 124 1.19 3.79 16.88
N LEU A 125 1.68 2.55 16.87
CA LEU A 125 2.31 1.92 18.02
C LEU A 125 3.58 2.67 18.46
N GLN A 126 4.41 3.13 17.53
CA GLN A 126 5.60 3.93 17.82
C GLN A 126 5.23 5.29 18.43
N GLN A 127 4.27 6.01 17.85
CA GLN A 127 3.77 7.28 18.40
C GLN A 127 3.14 7.09 19.79
N ALA A 128 2.40 5.99 20.01
CA ALA A 128 1.80 5.68 21.30
C ALA A 128 2.87 5.37 22.37
N GLN A 129 3.96 4.67 22.02
CA GLN A 129 5.09 4.42 22.91
C GLN A 129 5.85 5.70 23.25
N GLU A 130 6.09 6.58 22.26
CA GLU A 130 6.72 7.89 22.49
C GLU A 130 5.88 8.75 23.44
N ARG A 131 4.59 8.95 23.14
CA ARG A 131 3.65 9.68 24.00
C ARG A 131 3.58 9.08 25.42
N LEU A 132 3.56 7.76 25.56
CA LEU A 132 3.57 7.08 26.85
C LEU A 132 4.84 7.40 27.65
N SER A 133 6.01 7.40 27.02
CA SER A 133 7.29 7.73 27.67
C SER A 133 7.36 9.21 28.11
N ILE A 134 6.78 10.12 27.31
CA ILE A 134 6.65 11.54 27.62
C ILE A 134 5.73 11.72 28.83
N GLN A 135 4.54 11.11 28.85
CA GLN A 135 3.60 11.23 29.96
C GLN A 135 4.11 10.55 31.25
N GLN A 136 4.86 9.44 31.16
CA GLN A 136 5.55 8.85 32.32
C GLN A 136 6.59 9.82 32.90
N SER A 137 7.43 10.42 32.06
CA SER A 137 8.41 11.44 32.46
C SER A 137 7.72 12.66 33.08
N ARG A 138 6.57 13.06 32.53
CA ARG A 138 5.75 14.17 33.04
C ARG A 138 5.19 13.90 34.44
N ILE A 139 4.57 12.74 34.65
CA ILE A 139 4.06 12.30 35.97
C ILE A 139 5.20 12.30 37.01
N GLN A 140 6.38 11.83 36.62
CA GLN A 140 7.56 11.83 37.48
C GLN A 140 8.01 13.26 37.85
N VAL A 141 8.10 14.19 36.88
CA VAL A 141 8.41 15.62 37.12
C VAL A 141 7.39 16.28 38.05
N LEU A 142 6.09 16.04 37.81
CA LEU A 142 5.01 16.56 38.65
C LEU A 142 5.09 16.06 40.10
N SER A 143 5.54 14.82 40.33
CA SER A 143 5.76 14.29 41.68
C SER A 143 6.94 14.96 42.40
N VAL A 144 8.02 15.33 41.69
CA VAL A 144 9.12 16.13 42.29
C VAL A 144 8.62 17.55 42.63
N LEU A 145 7.80 18.13 41.75
CA LEU A 145 7.21 19.47 41.92
C LEU A 145 6.25 19.53 43.11
N ASP A 146 5.38 18.54 43.31
CA ASP A 146 4.53 18.44 44.51
C ASP A 146 5.37 18.43 45.80
N HIS A 147 6.42 17.60 45.83
CA HIS A 147 7.28 17.49 47.00
C HIS A 147 8.09 18.76 47.26
N ALA A 148 8.53 19.47 46.21
CA ALA A 148 9.17 20.78 46.33
C ALA A 148 8.18 21.87 46.83
N GLN A 149 6.93 21.87 46.36
CA GLN A 149 5.90 22.79 46.86
C GLN A 149 5.55 22.50 48.33
N SER A 150 5.41 21.21 48.68
CA SER A 150 5.18 20.75 50.05
C SER A 150 6.32 21.14 50.99
N ALA A 151 7.58 21.01 50.54
CA ALA A 151 8.75 21.48 51.28
C ALA A 151 8.71 23.00 51.50
N ARG A 152 8.41 23.78 50.46
CA ARG A 152 8.32 25.26 50.53
C ARG A 152 7.25 25.70 51.55
N LEU A 153 6.06 25.11 51.47
CA LEU A 153 4.96 25.39 52.41
C LEU A 153 5.34 25.02 53.86
N ALA A 154 6.05 23.90 54.05
CA ALA A 154 6.51 23.46 55.37
C ALA A 154 7.61 24.37 55.95
N LEU A 155 8.57 24.84 55.15
CA LEU A 155 9.59 25.82 55.60
C LEU A 155 8.97 27.18 55.98
N SER A 156 7.85 27.56 55.34
CA SER A 156 7.09 28.77 55.70
C SER A 156 6.30 28.64 57.03
N ALA A 157 6.14 27.44 57.58
CA ALA A 157 5.36 27.19 58.80
C ALA A 157 6.24 27.12 60.05
N ARG A 158 5.82 27.78 61.15
CA ARG A 158 6.61 27.90 62.40
C ARG A 158 7.24 26.61 62.93
N ASN A 159 6.56 25.48 62.79
CA ASN A 159 7.00 24.17 63.30
C ASN A 159 7.23 23.15 62.15
N GLY A 160 7.28 23.58 60.89
CA GLY A 160 7.24 22.69 59.73
C GLY A 160 8.57 22.04 59.32
N SER A 161 9.68 22.34 60.01
CA SER A 161 11.04 21.90 59.63
C SER A 161 11.17 20.38 59.39
N ALA A 162 10.60 19.54 60.26
CA ALA A 162 10.64 18.08 60.08
C ALA A 162 9.83 17.62 58.84
N THR A 163 8.69 18.25 58.57
CA THR A 163 7.89 18.00 57.36
C THR A 163 8.64 18.47 56.12
N ALA A 164 9.32 19.62 56.18
CA ALA A 164 10.13 20.14 55.09
C ALA A 164 11.28 19.19 54.74
N GLN A 165 12.06 18.74 55.72
CA GLN A 165 13.13 17.75 55.48
C GLN A 165 12.60 16.44 54.89
N LYS A 166 11.44 15.96 55.35
CA LYS A 166 10.78 14.78 54.75
C LYS A 166 10.43 15.02 53.28
N SER A 167 9.81 16.17 52.96
CA SER A 167 9.43 16.52 51.58
C SER A 167 10.64 16.75 50.68
N ILE A 168 11.72 17.37 51.17
CA ILE A 168 12.99 17.52 50.42
C ILE A 168 13.61 16.14 50.17
N THR A 169 13.64 15.24 51.17
CA THR A 169 14.16 13.88 51.01
C THR A 169 13.35 13.09 49.97
N ALA A 170 12.02 13.20 50.00
CA ALA A 170 11.15 12.59 49.00
C ALA A 170 11.38 13.21 47.60
N ALA A 171 11.55 14.54 47.49
CA ALA A 171 11.89 15.19 46.24
C ALA A 171 13.24 14.70 45.67
N ILE A 172 14.26 14.44 46.51
CA ILE A 172 15.56 13.89 46.09
C ILE A 172 15.38 12.46 45.57
N GLN A 173 14.76 11.59 46.37
CA GLN A 173 14.52 10.19 46.00
C GLN A 173 13.70 10.07 44.71
N GLN A 174 12.73 10.96 44.50
CA GLN A 174 11.95 11.00 43.26
C GLN A 174 12.77 11.57 42.10
N LEU A 175 13.50 12.69 42.31
CA LEU A 175 14.34 13.29 41.27
C LEU A 175 15.39 12.31 40.75
N GLU A 176 16.04 11.52 41.62
CA GLU A 176 17.02 10.52 41.20
C GLU A 176 16.44 9.41 40.30
N GLN A 177 15.15 9.10 40.42
CA GLN A 177 14.45 8.21 39.49
C GLN A 177 14.16 8.88 38.14
N VAL A 178 13.92 10.21 38.11
CA VAL A 178 13.67 10.96 36.86
C VAL A 178 14.95 11.37 36.14
N LEU A 179 16.08 11.52 36.87
CA LEU A 179 17.34 12.04 36.32
C LEU A 179 17.82 11.37 35.03
N PRO A 180 17.70 10.03 34.81
CA PRO A 180 18.03 9.42 33.52
C PRO A 180 17.19 9.97 32.36
N ASN A 181 15.89 10.15 32.57
CA ASN A 181 14.93 10.66 31.58
C ASN A 181 15.18 12.15 31.30
N ILE A 182 15.39 12.96 32.34
CA ILE A 182 15.74 14.39 32.19
C ILE A 182 17.09 14.52 31.47
N LYS A 183 18.10 13.70 31.82
CA LYS A 183 19.44 13.74 31.20
C LYS A 183 19.44 13.35 29.72
N ALA A 184 18.50 12.51 29.28
CA ALA A 184 18.29 12.19 27.87
C ALA A 184 17.68 13.36 27.06
N PHE A 185 16.97 14.27 27.74
CA PHE A 185 16.39 15.48 27.15
C PHE A 185 17.36 16.68 27.22
N ASP A 186 17.88 16.98 28.40
CA ASP A 186 18.88 18.01 28.67
C ASP A 186 19.79 17.59 29.86
N PRO A 187 21.08 17.26 29.62
CA PRO A 187 22.00 16.85 30.67
C PRO A 187 22.40 18.00 31.61
N ASN A 188 22.37 19.26 31.14
CA ASN A 188 22.71 20.43 31.94
C ASN A 188 21.56 20.73 32.92
N LEU A 189 20.31 20.70 32.45
CA LEU A 189 19.13 20.81 33.31
C LEU A 189 19.11 19.71 34.37
N ALA A 190 19.36 18.46 33.99
CA ALA A 190 19.45 17.33 34.94
C ALA A 190 20.47 17.59 36.06
N SER A 191 21.69 18.05 35.71
CA SER A 191 22.71 18.39 36.70
C SER A 191 22.32 19.60 37.58
N THR A 192 21.67 20.60 36.99
CA THR A 192 21.24 21.84 37.66
C THR A 192 20.14 21.56 38.68
N LEU A 193 19.14 20.76 38.31
CA LEU A 193 18.06 20.35 39.21
C LEU A 193 18.59 19.55 40.41
N LYS A 194 19.52 18.61 40.18
CA LYS A 194 20.14 17.85 41.27
C LYS A 194 20.95 18.76 42.20
N ALA A 195 21.90 19.53 41.67
CA ALA A 195 22.77 20.39 42.48
C ALA A 195 21.98 21.44 43.28
N ARG A 196 20.91 22.00 42.71
CA ARG A 196 20.00 22.92 43.40
C ARG A 196 19.24 22.24 44.55
N LEU A 197 18.76 21.01 44.35
CA LEU A 197 18.04 20.27 45.38
C LEU A 197 18.96 19.74 46.49
N ASP A 198 20.18 19.33 46.14
CA ASP A 198 21.23 18.98 47.10
C ASP A 198 21.58 20.20 47.99
N LEU A 199 21.73 21.40 47.41
CA LEU A 199 21.96 22.66 48.13
C LEU A 199 20.79 23.00 49.08
N ILE A 200 19.54 22.95 48.57
CA ILE A 200 18.33 23.15 49.38
C ILE A 200 18.32 22.21 50.60
N SER A 201 18.75 20.95 50.44
CA SER A 201 18.79 19.99 51.54
C SER A 201 19.80 20.34 52.64
N ALA A 202 20.95 20.92 52.26
CA ALA A 202 21.99 21.36 53.19
C ALA A 202 21.59 22.66 53.93
N GLU A 203 20.90 23.58 53.25
CA GLU A 203 20.57 24.90 53.80
C GLU A 203 19.23 24.94 54.56
N ALA A 204 18.26 24.08 54.25
CA ALA A 204 16.92 24.11 54.84
C ALA A 204 16.87 24.05 56.39
N ALA A 205 17.89 23.50 57.04
CA ALA A 205 18.02 23.48 58.51
C ALA A 205 18.70 24.73 59.11
N ARG A 206 19.45 25.48 58.31
CA ARG A 206 20.31 26.61 58.73
C ARG A 206 19.74 27.97 58.32
N ASP A 207 19.25 28.08 57.09
CA ASP A 207 18.53 29.24 56.58
C ASP A 207 17.30 28.81 55.76
N PRO A 208 16.13 28.67 56.43
CA PRO A 208 14.87 28.38 55.77
C PRO A 208 14.44 29.43 54.73
N LYS A 209 14.95 30.67 54.77
CA LYS A 209 14.56 31.71 53.80
C LYS A 209 15.28 31.52 52.48
N THR A 210 16.60 31.29 52.53
CA THR A 210 17.40 31.02 51.33
C THR A 210 16.95 29.70 50.68
N ALA A 211 16.74 28.64 51.48
CA ALA A 211 16.17 27.38 50.97
C ALA A 211 14.76 27.54 50.34
N VAL A 212 13.91 28.45 50.83
CA VAL A 212 12.62 28.79 50.18
C VAL A 212 12.82 29.54 48.86
N ALA A 213 13.82 30.41 48.75
CA ALA A 213 14.14 31.09 47.50
C ALA A 213 14.65 30.11 46.44
N ASP A 214 15.58 29.21 46.79
CA ASP A 214 16.08 28.20 45.86
C ASP A 214 15.02 27.16 45.47
N LEU A 215 14.08 26.84 46.38
CA LEU A 215 12.89 26.03 46.06
C LEU A 215 11.97 26.70 45.04
N ASN A 216 11.81 28.04 45.06
CA ASN A 216 11.04 28.73 44.02
C ASN A 216 11.69 28.55 42.64
N ILE A 217 13.00 28.79 42.54
CA ILE A 217 13.75 28.62 41.28
C ILE A 217 13.72 27.15 40.80
N LEU A 218 13.74 26.18 41.72
CA LEU A 218 13.55 24.77 41.40
C LEU A 218 12.14 24.49 40.85
N ILE A 219 11.10 25.01 41.49
CA ILE A 219 9.70 24.85 41.06
C ILE A 219 9.49 25.48 39.68
N GLU A 220 10.03 26.67 39.43
CA GLU A 220 9.97 27.37 38.14
C GLU A 220 10.66 26.54 37.03
N ALA A 221 11.84 25.98 37.30
CA ALA A 221 12.54 25.10 36.36
C ALA A 221 11.77 23.79 36.08
N LEU A 222 11.14 23.19 37.09
CA LEU A 222 10.30 22.00 36.94
C LEU A 222 8.98 22.32 36.19
N GLN A 223 8.41 23.50 36.38
CA GLN A 223 7.22 23.97 35.63
C GLN A 223 7.53 24.25 34.16
N LEU A 224 8.72 24.79 33.86
CA LEU A 224 9.18 24.97 32.48
C LEU A 224 9.46 23.62 31.81
N LEU A 225 10.01 22.64 32.54
CA LEU A 225 10.17 21.26 32.07
C LEU A 225 8.82 20.58 31.79
N ASP A 226 7.82 20.71 32.68
CA ASP A 226 6.47 20.18 32.46
C ASP A 226 5.82 20.75 31.19
N GLN A 227 5.94 22.06 30.97
CA GLN A 227 5.45 22.73 29.77
C GLN A 227 6.15 22.24 28.49
N ASN A 228 7.48 22.07 28.52
CA ASN A 228 8.25 21.56 27.39
C ASN A 228 7.95 20.08 27.09
N LEU A 229 7.62 19.28 28.10
CA LEU A 229 7.15 17.89 27.94
C LEU A 229 5.70 17.85 27.43
N SER A 230 4.86 18.81 27.78
CA SER A 230 3.45 18.89 27.34
C SER A 230 3.26 19.48 25.94
N GLN A 231 4.33 19.91 25.26
CA GLN A 231 4.33 20.43 23.89
C GLN A 231 4.86 19.41 22.85
N LYS A 232 5.06 18.15 23.26
CA LYS A 232 5.47 17.01 22.42
C LYS A 232 4.42 15.91 22.44
#